data_AF-A0A965P4C1-F1
#
_entry.id   AF-A0A965P4C1-F1
#
_cell.length_a   1.000
_cell.length_b   1.000
_cell.length_c   1.000
_cell.angle_alpha   90.00
_cell.angle_beta   90.00
_cell.angle_gamma   90.00
#
_symmetry.space_group_name_H-M   'P 1'
#
loop_
_entity.id
_entity.type
_entity.pdbx_description
1 polymer ?
#
loop_
_entity_poly.entity_id
_entity_poly.type
_entity_poly.pdbx_seq_one_letter_code
_entity_poly.pdbx_strand_id
1 'polypeptide(L)'
;MNEQKLLTHLAATSVPNLERMEYGFSHWDCTSFYELPFGRVDFILELKCRETHYPEMLIEQAKYDWLIEEAGKRSARPAYINWTPKGIFAWDLYRVKEPIWSPRLMPATTQFGNTQEIVKVVGFLPVADAMILP
;
A
#
# COMPACT_ATOMS: atom_id res chain seq x y z
N MET A 1 8.59 9.40 8.85
CA MET A 1 9.40 9.04 7.67
C MET A 1 8.67 9.56 6.44
N ASN A 2 9.38 10.06 5.41
CA ASN A 2 8.75 10.40 4.13
C ASN A 2 8.84 9.21 3.16
N GLU A 3 8.07 9.24 2.07
CA GLU A 3 8.01 8.15 1.09
C GLU A 3 9.39 7.77 0.53
N GLN A 4 10.22 8.76 0.18
CA GLN A 4 11.56 8.52 -0.35
C GLN A 4 12.45 7.75 0.64
N LYS A 5 12.40 8.10 1.93
CA LYS A 5 13.13 7.38 2.97
C LYS A 5 12.59 5.97 3.18
N LEU A 6 11.26 5.79 3.10
CA LEU A 6 10.65 4.46 3.19
C LEU A 6 11.09 3.57 2.02
N LEU A 7 11.07 4.09 0.79
CA LEU A 7 11.56 3.41 -0.41
C LEU A 7 13.01 2.95 -0.24
N THR A 8 13.91 3.86 0.15
CA THR A 8 15.32 3.55 0.36
C THR A 8 15.52 2.48 1.43
N HIS A 9 14.75 2.56 2.53
CA HIS A 9 14.80 1.55 3.60
C HIS A 9 14.33 0.18 3.11
N LEU A 10 13.17 0.12 2.45
CA LEU A 10 12.61 -1.14 1.93
C LEU A 10 13.55 -1.83 0.93
N ALA A 11 14.12 -1.07 0.00
CA ALA A 11 15.08 -1.59 -0.98
C ALA A 11 16.35 -2.15 -0.32
N ALA A 12 16.76 -1.60 0.83
CA ALA A 12 17.97 -2.02 1.53
C ALA A 12 17.76 -3.24 2.45
N THR A 13 16.52 -3.48 2.93
CA THR A 13 16.28 -4.45 4.02
C THR A 13 15.34 -5.58 3.67
N SER A 14 14.25 -5.29 2.97
CA SER A 14 13.04 -6.13 3.04
C SER A 14 12.43 -6.48 1.68
N VAL A 15 12.61 -5.62 0.68
CA VAL A 15 11.93 -5.75 -0.61
C VAL A 15 12.99 -5.77 -1.72
N PRO A 16 13.41 -6.95 -2.20
CA PRO A 16 14.39 -7.07 -3.25
C PRO A 16 13.81 -6.55 -4.58
N ASN A 17 14.70 -6.10 -5.46
CA ASN A 17 14.33 -5.64 -6.80
C ASN A 17 13.21 -4.59 -6.80
N LEU A 18 13.19 -3.71 -5.80
CA LEU A 18 12.18 -2.66 -5.67
C LEU A 18 12.42 -1.57 -6.71
N GLU A 19 11.45 -1.39 -7.62
CA GLU A 19 11.47 -0.37 -8.65
C GLU A 19 10.33 0.62 -8.42
N ARG A 20 10.67 1.89 -8.27
CA ARG A 20 9.68 2.97 -8.17
C ARG A 20 9.12 3.28 -9.56
N MET A 21 7.81 3.45 -9.65
CA MET A 21 7.21 3.89 -10.90
C MET A 21 7.38 5.40 -11.09
N GLU A 22 7.62 5.84 -12.34
CA GLU A 22 7.64 7.27 -12.66
C GLU A 22 6.23 7.89 -12.56
N TYR A 23 6.14 9.04 -11.88
CA TYR A 23 4.91 9.79 -11.71
C TYR A 23 4.36 10.23 -13.08
N GLY A 24 3.16 9.77 -13.43
CA GLY A 24 2.45 10.17 -14.66
C GLY A 24 1.79 9.02 -15.44
N PHE A 25 2.22 7.77 -15.21
CA PHE A 25 1.75 6.61 -16.00
C PHE A 25 1.14 5.46 -15.18
N SER A 26 1.20 5.53 -13.84
CA SER A 26 0.83 4.41 -12.97
C SER A 26 0.09 4.89 -11.72
N HIS A 27 -0.87 4.10 -11.26
CA HIS A 27 -1.70 4.37 -10.09
C HIS A 27 -1.14 3.77 -8.78
N TRP A 28 0.04 3.15 -8.83
CA TRP A 28 0.74 2.49 -7.72
C TRP A 28 2.16 3.01 -7.60
N ASP A 29 2.77 2.84 -6.43
CA ASP A 29 4.03 3.50 -6.12
C ASP A 29 5.25 2.68 -6.60
N CYS A 30 5.20 1.35 -6.48
CA CYS A 30 6.35 0.49 -6.79
C CYS A 30 5.98 -0.89 -7.34
N THR A 31 6.92 -1.50 -8.05
CA THR A 31 6.91 -2.94 -8.31
C THR A 31 8.11 -3.60 -7.65
N SER A 32 8.00 -4.90 -7.39
CA SER A 32 9.10 -5.71 -6.88
C SER A 32 8.90 -7.14 -7.36
N PHE A 33 9.95 -7.95 -7.38
CA PHE A 33 9.83 -9.38 -7.62
C PHE A 33 10.79 -10.18 -6.76
N TYR A 34 10.37 -11.39 -6.44
CA TYR A 34 11.18 -12.38 -5.74
C TYR A 34 11.46 -13.55 -6.68
N GLU A 35 12.74 -13.89 -6.82
CA GLU A 35 13.15 -15.13 -7.46
C GLU A 35 13.14 -16.26 -6.42
N LEU A 36 12.30 -17.26 -6.64
CA LEU A 36 12.21 -18.47 -5.81
C LEU A 36 12.76 -19.67 -6.60
N PRO A 37 13.17 -20.77 -5.94
CA PRO A 37 13.67 -21.96 -6.64
C PRO A 37 12.72 -22.55 -7.69
N PHE A 38 11.41 -22.27 -7.56
CA PHE A 38 10.36 -22.80 -8.43
C PHE A 38 9.73 -21.75 -9.35
N GLY A 39 10.28 -20.53 -9.40
CA GLY A 39 9.80 -19.47 -10.28
C GLY A 39 9.86 -18.08 -9.65
N ARG A 40 9.36 -17.10 -10.40
CA ARG A 40 9.31 -15.69 -10.01
C ARG A 40 7.93 -15.33 -9.46
N VAL A 41 7.91 -14.48 -8.44
CA VAL A 41 6.69 -13.87 -7.92
C VAL A 41 6.80 -12.36 -8.01
N ASP A 42 5.96 -11.76 -8.84
CA ASP A 42 5.85 -10.31 -9.02
C ASP A 42 4.91 -9.68 -8.01
N PHE A 43 5.20 -8.44 -7.63
CA PHE A 43 4.43 -7.63 -6.69
C PHE A 43 4.13 -6.24 -7.25
N ILE A 44 2.93 -5.77 -6.98
CA ILE A 44 2.50 -4.39 -7.18
C ILE A 44 2.27 -3.79 -5.79
N LEU A 45 2.97 -2.70 -5.49
CA LEU A 45 3.05 -2.13 -4.15
C LEU A 45 2.51 -0.70 -4.14
N GLU A 46 1.65 -0.43 -3.17
CA GLU A 46 1.24 0.92 -2.79
C GLU A 46 1.78 1.23 -1.39
N LEU A 47 2.47 2.36 -1.27
CA LEU A 47 3.09 2.83 -0.03
C LEU A 47 2.26 3.96 0.59
N LYS A 48 2.17 3.97 1.92
CA LYS A 48 1.74 5.17 2.67
C LYS A 48 2.62 5.41 3.88
N CYS A 49 2.96 6.67 4.08
CA CYS A 49 3.50 7.15 5.33
C CYS A 49 2.37 7.78 6.16
N ARG A 50 2.14 7.26 7.37
CA ARG A 50 1.13 7.78 8.30
C ARG A 50 1.83 8.27 9.56
N GLU A 51 1.48 9.47 10.01
CA GLU A 51 2.04 10.04 11.25
C GLU A 51 1.40 9.44 12.51
N THR A 52 0.18 8.90 12.38
CA THR A 52 -0.54 8.23 13.47
C THR A 52 -0.66 6.75 13.19
N HIS A 53 -0.41 5.94 14.22
CA HIS A 53 -0.60 4.49 14.17
C HIS A 53 -1.97 4.12 14.75
N TYR A 54 -2.72 3.31 14.01
CA TYR A 54 -3.99 2.73 14.45
C TYR A 54 -3.91 1.19 14.42
N PRO A 55 -4.64 0.48 15.29
CA PRO A 55 -4.72 -0.98 15.23
C PRO A 55 -5.30 -1.51 13.92
N GLU A 56 -6.09 -0.69 13.22
CA GLU A 56 -6.59 -0.97 11.88
C GLU A 56 -6.26 0.21 10.98
N MET A 57 -5.61 -0.05 9.85
CA MET A 57 -5.08 0.98 8.96
C MET A 57 -6.01 1.22 7.79
N LEU A 58 -6.26 2.49 7.48
CA LEU A 58 -7.19 2.88 6.43
C LEU A 58 -6.64 2.62 5.02
N ILE A 59 -7.50 2.11 4.15
CA ILE A 59 -7.30 2.02 2.69
C ILE A 59 -8.56 2.53 1.97
N GLU A 60 -8.36 3.30 0.89
CA GLU A 60 -9.48 3.75 0.05
C GLU A 60 -9.92 2.61 -0.88
N GLN A 61 -11.22 2.40 -1.05
CA GLN A 61 -11.74 1.31 -1.88
C GLN A 61 -11.24 1.42 -3.33
N ALA A 62 -11.25 2.63 -3.90
CA ALA A 62 -10.73 2.87 -5.25
C ALA A 62 -9.25 2.45 -5.42
N LYS A 63 -8.44 2.59 -4.37
CA LYS A 63 -7.04 2.13 -4.37
C LYS A 63 -6.96 0.60 -4.27
N TYR A 64 -7.77 -0.01 -3.40
CA TYR A 64 -7.85 -1.46 -3.27
C TYR A 64 -8.26 -2.12 -4.59
N ASP A 65 -9.39 -1.70 -5.17
CA ASP A 65 -9.94 -2.26 -6.40
C ASP A 65 -8.92 -2.19 -7.54
N TRP A 66 -8.27 -1.03 -7.67
CA TRP A 66 -7.26 -0.80 -8.70
C TRP A 66 -6.03 -1.72 -8.52
N LEU A 67 -5.53 -1.87 -7.28
CA LEU A 67 -4.41 -2.77 -6.99
C LEU A 67 -4.75 -4.23 -7.33
N ILE A 68 -5.94 -4.69 -6.93
CA ILE A 68 -6.44 -6.04 -7.23
C ILE A 68 -6.54 -6.26 -8.73
N GLU A 69 -7.15 -5.31 -9.46
CA GLU A 69 -7.35 -5.41 -10.91
C GLU A 69 -6.00 -5.47 -11.66
N GLU A 70 -5.08 -4.54 -11.38
CA GLU A 70 -3.79 -4.50 -12.08
C GLU A 70 -2.93 -5.72 -11.76
N ALA A 71 -2.93 -6.15 -10.49
CA ALA A 71 -2.21 -7.34 -10.09
C ALA A 71 -2.75 -8.58 -10.80
N GLY A 72 -4.08 -8.69 -10.96
CA GLY A 72 -4.73 -9.73 -11.75
C GLY A 72 -4.28 -9.73 -13.22
N LYS A 73 -4.26 -8.56 -13.88
CA LYS A 73 -3.81 -8.43 -15.28
C LYS A 73 -2.35 -8.86 -15.48
N ARG A 74 -1.51 -8.65 -14.48
CA ARG A 74 -0.06 -8.92 -14.54
C ARG A 74 0.35 -10.26 -13.93
N SER A 75 -0.61 -11.05 -13.43
CA SER A 75 -0.31 -12.25 -12.63
C SER A 75 0.63 -11.96 -11.45
N ALA A 76 0.52 -10.75 -10.89
CA ALA A 76 1.31 -10.27 -9.76
C ALA A 76 0.49 -10.30 -8.46
N ARG A 77 1.15 -10.04 -7.33
CA ARG A 77 0.53 -9.97 -6.01
C ARG A 77 0.39 -8.51 -5.55
N PRO A 78 -0.82 -8.05 -5.21
CA PRO A 78 -1.04 -6.70 -4.72
C PRO A 78 -0.67 -6.63 -3.24
N ALA A 79 0.19 -5.68 -2.87
CA ALA A 79 0.54 -5.40 -1.49
C ALA A 79 0.37 -3.93 -1.13
N TYR A 80 -0.09 -3.68 0.08
CA TYR A 80 -0.22 -2.36 0.66
C TYR A 80 0.76 -2.25 1.83
N ILE A 81 1.60 -1.22 1.84
CA ILE A 81 2.65 -1.06 2.86
C ILE A 81 2.48 0.29 3.55
N ASN A 82 2.26 0.25 4.85
CA ASN A 82 2.20 1.45 5.68
C ASN A 82 3.43 1.56 6.56
N TRP A 83 4.12 2.70 6.49
CA TRP A 83 4.96 3.14 7.59
C TRP A 83 4.13 3.92 8.61
N THR A 84 4.38 3.65 9.89
CA THR A 84 3.89 4.43 11.04
C THR A 84 5.02 4.61 12.05
N PRO A 85 4.87 5.46 13.08
CA PRO A 85 5.86 5.54 14.16
C PRO A 85 6.11 4.22 14.91
N LYS A 86 5.22 3.22 14.80
CA LYS A 86 5.39 1.90 15.41
C LYS A 86 6.09 0.87 14.52
N GLY A 87 6.39 1.20 13.26
CA GLY A 87 7.03 0.28 12.32
C GLY A 87 6.40 0.28 10.93
N ILE A 88 6.86 -0.67 10.11
CA ILE A 88 6.41 -0.89 8.74
C ILE A 88 5.54 -2.15 8.71
N PHE A 89 4.35 -2.01 8.14
CA PHE A 89 3.33 -3.05 8.09
C PHE A 89 2.94 -3.28 6.64
N ALA A 90 3.01 -4.53 6.19
CA ALA A 90 2.67 -4.93 4.82
C ALA A 90 1.51 -5.92 4.82
N TRP A 91 0.48 -5.64 4.03
CA TRP A 91 -0.64 -6.55 3.80
C TRP A 91 -0.59 -7.06 2.37
N ASP A 92 -0.75 -8.36 2.25
CA ASP A 92 -0.97 -9.05 0.99
C ASP A 92 -2.47 -9.09 0.72
N LEU A 93 -2.94 -8.27 -0.23
CA LEU A 93 -4.37 -7.98 -0.39
C LEU A 93 -5.17 -9.19 -0.90
N TYR A 94 -4.51 -10.24 -1.38
CA TYR A 94 -5.14 -11.53 -1.71
C TYR A 94 -5.28 -12.48 -0.52
N ARG A 95 -4.56 -12.24 0.59
CA ARG A 95 -4.57 -13.12 1.76
C ARG A 95 -5.37 -12.59 2.92
N VAL A 96 -5.46 -11.26 3.04
CA VAL A 96 -6.26 -10.61 4.08
C VAL A 96 -7.73 -10.66 3.70
N LYS A 97 -8.60 -10.64 4.71
CA LYS A 97 -10.04 -10.54 4.46
C LYS A 97 -10.34 -9.20 3.78
N GLU A 98 -11.22 -9.22 2.78
CA GLU A 98 -11.69 -7.99 2.15
C GLU A 98 -12.27 -7.03 3.22
N PRO A 99 -11.87 -5.75 3.24
CA PRO A 99 -12.39 -4.78 4.18
C PRO A 99 -13.91 -4.59 4.07
N ILE A 100 -14.53 -4.20 5.19
CA ILE A 100 -15.90 -3.70 5.15
C ILE A 100 -15.87 -2.24 4.68
N TRP A 101 -16.42 -2.01 3.49
CA TRP A 101 -16.44 -0.70 2.84
C TRP A 101 -17.52 0.22 3.43
N SER A 102 -17.13 1.45 3.78
CA SER A 102 -18.07 2.46 4.30
C SER A 102 -17.74 3.85 3.78
N PRO A 103 -18.75 4.70 3.48
CA PRO A 103 -18.53 6.08 3.09
C PRO A 103 -18.04 6.89 4.30
N ARG A 104 -17.00 7.70 4.11
CA ARG A 104 -16.49 8.67 5.09
C ARG A 104 -16.16 10.01 4.43
N LEU A 105 -16.40 11.09 5.15
CA LEU A 105 -15.90 12.41 4.77
C LEU A 105 -14.39 12.43 4.99
N MET A 106 -13.65 12.75 3.93
CA MET A 106 -12.19 12.81 3.96
C MET A 106 -11.70 13.99 3.10
N PRO A 107 -10.50 14.53 3.38
CA PRO A 107 -9.90 15.55 2.53
C PRO A 107 -9.82 15.11 1.07
N ALA A 108 -10.23 16.00 0.16
CA ALA A 108 -10.15 15.78 -1.28
C ALA A 108 -8.71 15.54 -1.74
N THR A 109 -7.75 16.25 -1.14
CA THR A 109 -6.33 16.10 -1.43
C THR A 109 -5.51 15.92 -0.17
N THR A 110 -4.37 15.25 -0.30
CA THR A 110 -3.38 15.09 0.78
C THR A 110 -2.50 16.33 0.99
N GLN A 111 -2.55 17.32 0.09
CA GLN A 111 -1.86 18.60 0.27
C GLN A 111 -2.68 19.55 1.14
N PHE A 112 -2.02 20.09 2.17
CA PHE A 112 -2.57 20.93 3.24
C PHE A 112 -3.26 22.25 2.81
N GLY A 113 -3.40 22.51 1.50
CA GLY A 113 -4.03 23.72 0.96
C GLY A 113 -5.52 23.59 0.64
N ASN A 114 -6.04 22.38 0.42
CA ASN A 114 -7.46 22.16 0.10
C ASN A 114 -8.15 21.37 1.22
N THR A 115 -9.00 22.05 1.98
CA THR A 115 -9.78 21.50 3.10
C THR A 115 -11.15 20.99 2.68
N GLN A 116 -11.49 21.01 1.38
CA GLN A 116 -12.75 20.42 0.93
C GLN A 116 -12.77 18.94 1.27
N GLU A 117 -13.78 18.55 2.04
CA GLU A 117 -14.07 17.16 2.33
C GLU A 117 -14.97 16.59 1.24
N ILE A 118 -14.59 15.45 0.70
CA ILE A 118 -15.42 14.67 -0.21
C ILE A 118 -15.73 13.33 0.45
N VAL A 119 -16.86 12.74 0.06
CA VAL A 119 -17.18 11.38 0.46
C VAL A 119 -16.26 10.43 -0.29
N LYS A 120 -15.47 9.65 0.46
CA LYS A 120 -14.68 8.53 -0.05
C LYS A 120 -15.19 7.24 0.58
N VAL A 121 -15.18 6.16 -0.18
CA VAL A 121 -15.46 4.83 0.37
C VAL A 121 -14.13 4.24 0.86
N VAL A 122 -14.10 3.84 2.12
CA VAL A 122 -12.88 3.37 2.79
C VAL A 122 -13.14 2.10 3.58
N GLY A 123 -12.08 1.32 3.74
CA GLY A 123 -12.03 0.13 4.57
C GLY A 123 -10.83 0.19 5.51
N PHE A 124 -10.74 -0.82 6.38
CA PHE A 124 -9.71 -0.92 7.41
C PHE A 124 -9.04 -2.29 7.35
N LEU A 125 -7.70 -2.28 7.45
CA LEU A 125 -6.86 -3.46 7.45
C LEU A 125 -6.28 -3.65 8.87
N PRO A 126 -6.64 -4.72 9.60
CA PRO A 126 -6.10 -4.98 10.92
C PRO A 126 -4.58 -5.17 10.86
N VAL A 127 -3.85 -4.50 11.77
CA VAL A 127 -2.39 -4.68 11.92
C VAL A 127 -2.03 -6.12 12.30
N ALA A 128 -2.96 -6.84 12.95
CA ALA A 128 -2.79 -8.26 13.28
C ALA A 128 -2.64 -9.16 12.04
N ASP A 129 -3.17 -8.73 10.89
CA ASP A 129 -3.07 -9.46 9.61
C ASP A 129 -1.85 -9.02 8.78
N ALA A 130 -1.09 -8.04 9.27
CA ALA A 130 0.08 -7.51 8.58
C ALA A 130 1.32 -8.36 8.84
N MET A 131 2.18 -8.46 7.81
CA MET A 131 3.58 -8.78 8.02
C MET A 131 4.31 -7.53 8.50
N ILE A 132 5.07 -7.67 9.59
CA ILE A 132 5.93 -6.60 10.11
C ILE A 132 7.27 -6.68 9.38
N LEU A 133 7.66 -5.58 8.75
CA LEU A 133 8.95 -5.46 8.07
C LEU A 133 9.99 -4.76 8.98
N PRO A 134 11.27 -5.15 8.92
CA PRO A 134 12.35 -4.52 9.68
C PRO A 134 12.63 -3.07 9.24
#